data_AF-A0A8J9VVY4-F1
#
_entry.id   AF-A0A8J9VVY4-F1
#
_cell.length_a   1.000
_cell.length_b   1.000
_cell.length_c   1.000
_cell.angle_alpha   90.00
_cell.angle_beta   90.00
_cell.angle_gamma   90.00
#
_symmetry.space_group_name_H-M   'P 1'
#
loop_
_entity.id
_entity.type
_entity.pdbx_description
1 polymer ?
#
loop_
_entity_poly.entity_id
_entity_poly.type
_entity_poly.pdbx_seq_one_letter_code
_entity_poly.pdbx_strand_id
1 'polypeptide(L)'
;MSEPAFRQHMVGKQLDFEMGDRLTCKRGTTTVGKVDGENMWIFNNEVHLLAREDERGVIVIEELSQKDQKYALLPTQGTIWTATITTPLSLGPMRHAVVLMREAFQHNFLPAIFVLGHSGMSMNAEAVASCFDCCPVTIAVGPSGLGKTMSLKTALSMIGIGDTGYLRQFKREAMMSLASQTTLGCFLDDPLSLESCKESVIDFYGMGTFFTLSRGFEAARCGYLMTANNPLQHHTERDLRRIIYIPFAGPKISDCGGHEERVSLKKMRDEHRLSACIKTLVLAGLEFQKSGWREVLCFQEQWAEELPGVLKDTLLNYGILLWFTLQFSAAFGVTHQETMDFWKENIVPYIVQYMQDPGTQPEEGSSVLDRVRADLVIWIEANPKEAKLKTRRGQIQYNKQGNGMPVDSLLVMNDVLKKAGSGISVSNIRGHLKATKEGLSETKVYKVEEHSKRFTVFKLQCFTQQQQATILNSLGTSPTDAQTDSNEERTEDETHSGSAVLDKEKATKRRQLNDDGGNKKKKKRKKKKTVTVVS
;
A
#
# COMPACT_ATOMS: atom_id res chain seq x y z
N MET A 1 23.36 25.00 18.35
CA MET A 1 24.39 25.99 18.73
C MET A 1 23.80 27.38 18.55
N SER A 2 24.31 28.41 19.24
CA SER A 2 23.98 29.80 18.91
C SER A 2 24.71 30.24 17.63
N GLU A 3 24.14 31.19 16.89
CA GLU A 3 24.71 31.66 15.63
C GLU A 3 26.16 32.19 15.75
N PRO A 4 26.55 32.94 16.82
CA PRO A 4 27.93 33.36 17.00
C PRO A 4 28.91 32.19 17.14
N ALA A 5 28.53 31.11 17.81
CA ALA A 5 29.39 29.94 18.01
C ALA A 5 29.66 29.19 16.69
N PHE A 6 28.67 29.12 15.79
CA PHE A 6 28.87 28.57 14.45
C PHE A 6 29.80 29.47 13.60
N ARG A 7 29.59 30.79 13.62
CA ARG A 7 30.46 31.75 12.92
C ARG A 7 31.91 31.69 13.44
N GLN A 8 32.12 31.61 14.76
CA GLN A 8 33.45 31.46 15.37
C GLN A 8 34.13 30.14 14.96
N HIS A 9 33.39 29.02 14.89
CA HIS A 9 33.95 27.74 14.42
C HIS A 9 34.39 27.81 12.96
N MET A 10 33.59 28.43 12.08
CA MET A 10 33.93 28.65 10.68
C MET A 10 35.15 29.55 10.50
N VAL A 11 35.24 30.66 11.26
CA VAL A 11 36.39 31.57 11.21
C VAL A 11 37.67 30.91 11.73
N GLY A 12 37.57 30.06 12.77
CA GLY A 12 38.71 29.24 13.20
C GLY A 12 39.22 28.32 12.09
N LYS A 13 38.32 27.62 11.39
CA LYS A 13 38.69 26.74 10.26
C LYS A 13 39.21 27.48 9.03
N GLN A 14 38.83 28.75 8.84
CA GLN A 14 39.41 29.63 7.83
C GLN A 14 40.86 29.99 8.18
N LEU A 15 41.15 30.33 9.43
CA LEU A 15 42.51 30.66 9.90
C LEU A 15 43.44 29.44 9.93
N ASP A 16 42.92 28.26 10.31
CA ASP A 16 43.64 26.97 10.22
C ASP A 16 44.12 26.69 8.78
N PHE A 17 43.36 27.14 7.77
CA PHE A 17 43.69 26.97 6.34
C PHE A 17 44.74 27.98 5.87
N GLU A 18 44.65 29.23 6.32
CA GLU A 18 45.55 30.31 5.91
C GLU A 18 46.95 30.21 6.52
N MET A 19 47.10 29.56 7.69
CA MET A 19 48.40 29.39 8.37
C MET A 19 49.29 28.25 7.81
N GLY A 20 48.88 27.56 6.74
CA GLY A 20 49.75 26.66 5.98
C GLY A 20 50.05 25.30 6.64
N ASP A 21 49.47 25.03 7.81
CA ASP A 21 49.34 23.67 8.30
C ASP A 21 48.59 22.83 7.25
N ARG A 22 49.01 21.58 7.03
CA ARG A 22 48.31 20.69 6.08
C ARG A 22 47.00 20.23 6.69
N LEU A 23 45.97 21.08 6.65
CA LEU A 23 44.59 20.63 6.69
C LEU A 23 44.42 19.58 5.60
N THR A 24 44.24 18.33 6.02
CA THR A 24 43.59 17.30 5.22
C THR A 24 42.14 17.75 5.06
N CYS A 25 41.89 18.68 4.12
CA CYS A 25 40.60 19.33 3.90
C CYS A 25 39.53 18.31 3.53
N LYS A 26 38.88 17.78 4.56
CA LYS A 26 37.74 16.88 4.45
C LYS A 26 36.66 17.55 3.61
N ARG A 27 36.31 16.95 2.47
CA ARG A 27 35.26 17.43 1.59
C ARG A 27 33.94 17.45 2.37
N GLY A 28 33.24 18.57 2.34
CA GLY A 28 31.90 18.64 2.91
C GLY A 28 30.92 17.79 2.08
N THR A 29 30.11 16.98 2.74
CA THR A 29 28.97 16.28 2.14
C THR A 29 27.72 16.44 2.98
N THR A 30 26.55 16.44 2.36
CA THR A 30 25.23 16.35 3.02
C THR A 30 24.61 14.95 2.90
N THR A 31 25.21 14.07 2.10
CA THR A 31 24.75 12.68 1.89
C THR A 31 25.15 11.79 3.06
N VAL A 32 24.22 10.93 3.49
CA VAL A 32 24.51 9.75 4.32
C VAL A 32 24.39 8.47 3.49
N GLY A 33 25.28 7.52 3.69
CA GLY A 33 25.40 6.31 2.88
C GLY A 33 26.40 6.45 1.72
N LYS A 34 26.07 5.91 0.54
CA LYS A 34 26.97 5.83 -0.62
C LYS A 34 27.28 7.21 -1.20
N VAL A 35 28.57 7.50 -1.35
CA VAL A 35 29.09 8.66 -2.10
C VAL A 35 28.94 8.38 -3.59
N ASP A 36 28.36 9.31 -4.34
CA ASP A 36 28.27 9.21 -5.80
C ASP A 36 29.67 9.17 -6.45
N GLY A 37 29.84 8.40 -7.51
CA GLY A 37 31.12 8.19 -8.23
C GLY A 37 32.25 7.50 -7.45
N GLU A 38 32.22 7.45 -6.11
CA GLU A 38 33.29 6.88 -5.27
C GLU A 38 32.87 5.58 -4.56
N ASN A 39 33.81 4.65 -4.38
CA ASN A 39 33.63 3.40 -3.62
C ASN A 39 33.64 3.62 -2.09
N MET A 40 32.90 4.62 -1.61
CA MET A 40 32.92 5.05 -0.21
C MET A 40 31.50 5.22 0.35
N TRP A 41 31.33 4.88 1.63
CA TRP A 41 30.10 5.07 2.39
C TRP A 41 30.38 5.90 3.65
N ILE A 42 29.51 6.86 3.94
CA ILE A 42 29.63 7.82 5.05
C ILE A 42 28.38 7.70 5.91
N PHE A 43 28.47 7.04 7.05
CA PHE A 43 27.30 6.77 7.90
C PHE A 43 27.11 7.85 8.97
N ASN A 44 28.22 8.35 9.51
CA ASN A 44 28.33 9.47 10.43
C ASN A 44 29.79 10.00 10.39
N ASN A 45 30.16 10.98 11.22
CA ASN A 45 31.50 11.56 11.25
C ASN A 45 32.61 10.64 11.80
N GLU A 46 32.28 9.45 12.30
CA GLU A 46 33.20 8.49 12.90
C GLU A 46 33.40 7.27 11.99
N VAL A 47 32.31 6.69 11.48
CA VAL A 47 32.34 5.49 10.63
C VAL A 47 32.18 5.84 9.15
N HIS A 48 33.32 5.79 8.46
CA HIS A 48 33.40 5.84 6.99
C HIS A 48 33.97 4.51 6.49
N LEU A 49 33.35 3.91 5.47
CA LEU A 49 33.84 2.68 4.84
C LEU A 49 34.36 2.97 3.44
N LEU A 50 35.48 2.33 3.08
CA LEU A 50 36.08 2.38 1.75
C LEU A 50 36.19 0.96 1.20
N ALA A 51 35.62 0.71 0.02
CA ALA A 51 35.82 -0.54 -0.68
C ALA A 51 36.99 -0.44 -1.66
N ARG A 52 37.83 -1.48 -1.67
CA ARG A 52 38.98 -1.67 -2.56
C ARG A 52 38.95 -3.10 -3.08
N GLU A 53 39.58 -3.35 -4.22
CA GLU A 53 39.98 -4.71 -4.58
C GLU A 53 41.40 -4.95 -4.06
N ASP A 54 41.66 -6.15 -3.54
CA ASP A 54 43.00 -6.59 -3.15
C ASP A 54 43.83 -7.05 -4.37
N GLU A 55 45.06 -7.51 -4.13
CA GLU A 55 45.96 -8.05 -5.17
C GLU A 55 45.40 -9.30 -5.90
N ARG A 56 44.27 -9.85 -5.43
CA ARG A 56 43.58 -11.03 -5.98
C ARG A 56 42.26 -10.68 -6.67
N GLY A 57 41.88 -9.40 -6.72
CA GLY A 57 40.60 -8.94 -7.25
C GLY A 57 39.40 -9.22 -6.32
N VAL A 58 39.65 -9.49 -5.03
CA VAL A 58 38.63 -9.70 -4.01
C VAL A 58 38.27 -8.35 -3.37
N ILE A 59 36.97 -8.09 -3.23
CA ILE A 59 36.48 -6.83 -2.68
C ILE A 59 36.65 -6.83 -1.16
N VAL A 60 37.50 -5.94 -0.66
CA VAL A 60 37.76 -5.71 0.76
C VAL A 60 37.18 -4.36 1.16
N ILE A 61 36.42 -4.35 2.25
CA ILE A 61 35.86 -3.12 2.84
C ILE A 61 36.64 -2.78 4.11
N GLU A 62 37.28 -1.62 4.10
CA GLU A 62 38.07 -1.07 5.18
C GLU A 62 37.27 0.01 5.93
N GLU A 63 37.36 0.01 7.26
CA GLU A 63 36.88 1.12 8.10
C GLU A 63 38.00 2.16 8.20
N LEU A 64 37.75 3.39 7.77
CA LEU A 64 38.77 4.45 7.72
C LEU A 64 39.00 5.06 9.10
N SER A 65 40.27 5.22 9.50
CA SER A 65 40.59 6.00 10.70
C SER A 65 40.16 7.47 10.51
N GLN A 66 39.90 8.18 11.60
CA GLN A 66 39.52 9.60 11.56
C GLN A 66 40.51 10.51 10.80
N LYS A 67 41.76 10.06 10.61
CA LYS A 67 42.80 10.78 9.84
C LYS A 67 42.69 10.52 8.32
N ASP A 68 42.19 9.36 7.92
CA ASP A 68 42.11 8.89 6.53
C ASP A 68 40.74 9.17 5.88
N GLN A 69 39.72 9.47 6.69
CA GLN A 69 38.42 9.97 6.25
C GLN A 69 38.58 11.19 5.32
N LYS A 70 38.19 11.06 4.04
CA LYS A 70 38.28 12.16 3.05
C LYS A 70 37.14 13.20 3.14
N TYR A 71 36.14 12.96 3.97
CA TYR A 71 34.88 13.73 4.00
C TYR A 71 34.48 14.12 5.42
N ALA A 72 33.61 15.13 5.54
CA ALA A 72 32.94 15.52 6.78
C ALA A 72 31.45 15.79 6.50
N LEU A 73 30.57 15.34 7.40
CA LEU A 73 29.12 15.45 7.24
C LEU A 73 28.66 16.85 7.68
N LEU A 74 28.29 17.68 6.71
CA LEU A 74 27.82 19.06 6.92
C LEU A 74 26.37 19.05 7.43
N PRO A 75 26.03 19.80 8.50
CA PRO A 75 24.66 19.84 9.02
C PRO A 75 23.70 20.55 8.07
N THR A 76 22.66 19.85 7.61
CA THR A 76 21.55 20.44 6.84
C THR A 76 20.49 21.05 7.77
N GLN A 77 19.74 22.03 7.26
CA GLN A 77 18.63 22.64 7.99
C GLN A 77 17.38 21.75 7.92
N GLY A 78 17.19 20.86 8.90
CA GLY A 78 15.95 20.12 9.06
C GLY A 78 16.12 18.86 9.90
N THR A 79 16.70 17.83 9.29
CA THR A 79 17.11 16.56 9.93
C THR A 79 18.13 15.88 9.02
N ILE A 80 19.33 15.59 9.54
CA ILE A 80 20.17 14.53 8.96
C ILE A 80 19.86 13.25 9.73
N TRP A 81 19.56 12.18 9.01
CA TRP A 81 19.60 10.83 9.56
C TRP A 81 21.05 10.37 9.68
N THR A 82 21.77 10.86 10.69
CA THR A 82 23.09 10.33 11.06
C THR A 82 22.90 8.89 11.52
N ALA A 83 23.44 7.92 10.80
CA ALA A 83 23.26 6.52 11.15
C ALA A 83 24.12 6.18 12.37
N THR A 84 23.50 5.61 13.40
CA THR A 84 24.19 5.05 14.57
C THR A 84 24.75 3.69 14.18
N ILE A 85 26.04 3.62 13.87
CA ILE A 85 26.75 2.37 13.58
C ILE A 85 27.53 1.93 14.83
N THR A 86 27.29 0.69 15.28
CA THR A 86 28.01 0.07 16.38
C THR A 86 29.34 -0.52 15.88
N THR A 87 30.45 -0.04 16.42
CA THR A 87 31.79 -0.62 16.24
C THR A 87 32.17 -1.52 17.44
N PRO A 88 33.06 -2.52 17.26
CA PRO A 88 33.66 -2.97 16.01
C PRO A 88 32.67 -3.71 15.10
N LEU A 89 32.81 -3.50 13.80
CA LEU A 89 31.92 -4.08 12.78
C LEU A 89 32.01 -5.60 12.80
N SER A 90 30.87 -6.27 12.94
CA SER A 90 30.79 -7.71 13.14
C SER A 90 29.42 -8.29 12.82
N LEU A 91 29.39 -9.55 12.36
CA LEU A 91 28.17 -10.32 12.15
C LEU A 91 27.54 -10.86 13.44
N GLY A 92 28.30 -10.89 14.55
CA GLY A 92 27.88 -11.52 15.82
C GLY A 92 26.53 -11.02 16.35
N PRO A 93 26.32 -9.69 16.49
CA PRO A 93 25.04 -9.15 16.94
C PRO A 93 23.88 -9.52 16.02
N MET A 94 24.09 -9.51 14.69
CA MET A 94 23.01 -9.80 13.74
C MET A 94 22.67 -11.30 13.68
N ARG A 95 23.67 -12.18 13.78
CA ARG A 95 23.46 -13.64 13.92
C ARG A 95 22.67 -13.96 15.19
N HIS A 96 23.00 -13.35 16.33
CA HIS A 96 22.23 -13.52 17.56
C HIS A 96 20.80 -12.97 17.43
N ALA A 97 20.63 -11.81 16.79
CA ALA A 97 19.30 -11.26 16.51
C ALA A 97 18.46 -12.16 15.59
N VAL A 98 19.07 -12.82 14.60
CA VAL A 98 18.38 -13.79 13.74
C VAL A 98 17.93 -15.04 14.50
N VAL A 99 18.71 -15.54 15.46
CA VAL A 99 18.25 -16.59 16.40
C VAL A 99 17.04 -16.11 17.21
N LEU A 100 17.11 -14.91 17.81
CA LEU A 100 15.97 -14.33 18.52
C LEU A 100 14.76 -14.12 17.61
N MET A 101 14.96 -13.74 16.34
CA MET A 101 13.87 -13.57 15.37
C MET A 101 13.15 -14.87 15.06
N ARG A 102 13.85 -16.01 15.02
CA ARG A 102 13.23 -17.32 14.75
C ARG A 102 12.16 -17.64 15.79
N GLU A 103 12.48 -17.50 17.07
CA GLU A 103 11.55 -17.73 18.18
C GLU A 103 10.52 -16.58 18.37
N ALA A 104 10.92 -15.34 18.08
CA ALA A 104 10.08 -14.15 18.26
C ALA A 104 8.96 -14.00 17.22
N PHE A 105 9.18 -14.50 15.98
CA PHE A 105 8.26 -14.40 14.85
C PHE A 105 7.69 -15.74 14.38
N GLN A 106 8.38 -16.86 14.61
CA GLN A 106 7.95 -18.22 14.30
C GLN A 106 7.50 -18.37 12.83
N HIS A 107 6.20 -18.60 12.58
CA HIS A 107 5.63 -18.67 11.22
C HIS A 107 5.91 -17.43 10.36
N ASN A 108 6.16 -16.27 10.97
CA ASN A 108 6.50 -15.02 10.30
C ASN A 108 8.01 -14.69 10.28
N PHE A 109 8.87 -15.66 10.61
CA PHE A 109 10.32 -15.51 10.58
C PHE A 109 10.87 -15.21 9.18
N LEU A 110 10.58 -16.07 8.20
CA LEU A 110 11.08 -15.89 6.84
C LEU A 110 10.50 -14.64 6.13
N PRO A 111 9.21 -14.27 6.29
CA PRO A 111 8.72 -12.94 5.92
C PRO A 111 9.55 -11.80 6.52
N ALA A 112 10.00 -11.92 7.78
CA ALA A 112 10.87 -10.93 8.41
C ALA A 112 12.30 -10.93 7.83
N ILE A 113 12.84 -12.07 7.41
CA ILE A 113 14.13 -12.16 6.69
C ILE A 113 14.06 -11.48 5.32
N PHE A 114 12.96 -11.61 4.57
CA PHE A 114 12.76 -10.85 3.32
C PHE A 114 12.68 -9.32 3.56
N VAL A 115 12.15 -8.88 4.70
CA VAL A 115 12.15 -7.44 5.10
C VAL A 115 13.58 -6.94 5.43
N LEU A 116 14.48 -7.80 5.93
CA LEU A 116 15.92 -7.49 6.04
C LEU A 116 16.60 -7.49 4.66
N GLY A 117 16.20 -8.41 3.77
CA GLY A 117 16.59 -8.44 2.36
C GLY A 117 16.37 -7.09 1.68
N HIS A 118 15.16 -6.53 1.86
CA HIS A 118 14.84 -5.21 1.31
C HIS A 118 15.75 -4.12 1.88
N SER A 119 16.09 -4.08 3.17
CA SER A 119 16.89 -2.93 3.67
C SER A 119 18.31 -2.90 3.14
N GLY A 120 18.94 -4.06 2.89
CA GLY A 120 20.23 -4.10 2.19
C GLY A 120 20.12 -3.84 0.68
N MET A 121 19.04 -4.27 0.02
CA MET A 121 18.72 -3.88 -1.37
C MET A 121 18.52 -2.36 -1.48
N SER A 122 17.76 -1.79 -0.55
CA SER A 122 17.41 -0.37 -0.46
C SER A 122 18.64 0.51 -0.21
N MET A 123 19.55 0.06 0.66
CA MET A 123 20.83 0.71 0.91
C MET A 123 21.70 0.84 -0.35
N ASN A 124 21.49 -0.06 -1.31
CA ASN A 124 22.21 -0.19 -2.57
C ASN A 124 21.30 0.05 -3.79
N ALA A 125 20.19 0.80 -3.64
CA ALA A 125 19.22 1.00 -4.72
C ALA A 125 19.83 1.62 -5.98
N GLU A 126 20.87 2.46 -5.85
CA GLU A 126 21.63 3.02 -6.97
C GLU A 126 22.34 1.92 -7.78
N ALA A 127 22.85 0.87 -7.12
CA ALA A 127 23.45 -0.29 -7.77
C ALA A 127 22.40 -1.10 -8.54
N VAL A 128 21.22 -1.32 -7.95
CA VAL A 128 20.09 -1.98 -8.61
C VAL A 128 19.65 -1.22 -9.85
N ALA A 129 19.43 0.09 -9.72
CA ALA A 129 19.04 0.95 -10.82
C ALA A 129 20.13 1.05 -11.91
N SER A 130 21.41 1.02 -11.56
CA SER A 130 22.51 0.97 -12.55
C SER A 130 22.56 -0.31 -13.39
N CYS A 131 21.82 -1.36 -12.99
CA CYS A 131 21.72 -2.62 -13.74
C CYS A 131 20.37 -2.81 -14.46
N PHE A 132 19.29 -2.22 -13.93
CA PHE A 132 17.91 -2.51 -14.36
C PHE A 132 17.02 -1.27 -14.56
N ASP A 133 17.56 -0.05 -14.52
CA ASP A 133 16.84 1.23 -14.56
C ASP A 133 15.73 1.40 -13.49
N CYS A 134 15.71 0.54 -12.47
CA CYS A 134 14.71 0.54 -11.42
C CYS A 134 15.20 0.04 -10.06
N CYS A 135 14.42 0.25 -9.00
CA CYS A 135 14.55 -0.44 -7.72
C CYS A 135 13.16 -0.85 -7.18
N PRO A 136 12.90 -2.14 -6.89
CA PRO A 136 11.53 -2.60 -6.59
C PRO A 136 11.02 -2.13 -5.22
N VAL A 137 9.73 -1.78 -5.16
CA VAL A 137 9.08 -1.25 -3.96
C VAL A 137 8.39 -2.40 -3.21
N THR A 138 8.83 -2.68 -1.99
CA THR A 138 8.34 -3.83 -1.23
C THR A 138 7.23 -3.43 -0.26
N ILE A 139 6.15 -4.21 -0.25
CA ILE A 139 5.05 -4.06 0.71
C ILE A 139 4.96 -5.35 1.55
N ALA A 140 5.28 -5.23 2.85
CA ALA A 140 5.04 -6.29 3.82
C ALA A 140 3.55 -6.30 4.18
N VAL A 141 2.82 -7.31 3.70
CA VAL A 141 1.34 -7.36 3.77
C VAL A 141 0.86 -8.45 4.71
N GLY A 142 -0.10 -8.11 5.57
CA GLY A 142 -0.86 -9.09 6.35
C GLY A 142 -1.53 -8.47 7.57
N PRO A 143 -2.44 -9.19 8.23
CA PRO A 143 -3.13 -8.73 9.45
C PRO A 143 -2.26 -8.08 10.54
N SER A 144 -2.89 -7.27 11.37
CA SER A 144 -2.23 -6.65 12.53
C SER A 144 -1.90 -7.70 13.60
N GLY A 145 -0.71 -7.60 14.18
CA GLY A 145 -0.16 -8.57 15.14
C GLY A 145 0.77 -9.65 14.56
N LEU A 146 0.95 -9.71 13.23
CA LEU A 146 1.85 -10.69 12.59
C LEU A 146 3.34 -10.29 12.58
N GLY A 147 3.68 -9.10 13.11
CA GLY A 147 5.07 -8.68 13.33
C GLY A 147 5.67 -7.72 12.28
N LYS A 148 4.98 -7.44 11.16
CA LYS A 148 5.45 -6.56 10.07
C LYS A 148 6.26 -5.32 10.53
N THR A 149 5.68 -4.51 11.42
CA THR A 149 6.28 -3.30 12.02
C THR A 149 7.55 -3.60 12.84
N MET A 150 7.59 -4.75 13.51
CA MET A 150 8.75 -5.19 14.27
C MET A 150 9.89 -5.60 13.33
N SER A 151 9.58 -6.31 12.23
CA SER A 151 10.54 -6.65 11.16
C SER A 151 11.12 -5.37 10.52
N LEU A 152 10.25 -4.42 10.17
CA LEU A 152 10.63 -3.11 9.61
C LEU A 152 11.57 -2.35 10.56
N LYS A 153 11.26 -2.29 11.87
CA LYS A 153 12.14 -1.65 12.87
C LYS A 153 13.48 -2.38 13.03
N THR A 154 13.51 -3.71 12.90
CA THR A 154 14.75 -4.49 12.89
C THR A 154 15.59 -4.19 11.65
N ALA A 155 14.97 -4.10 10.47
CA ALA A 155 15.61 -3.72 9.22
C ALA A 155 16.21 -2.30 9.27
N LEU A 156 15.46 -1.32 9.82
CA LEU A 156 15.95 0.04 10.09
C LEU A 156 17.12 0.09 11.08
N SER A 157 17.14 -0.78 12.08
CA SER A 157 18.26 -0.88 13.03
C SER A 157 19.50 -1.55 12.42
N MET A 158 19.31 -2.49 11.50
CA MET A 158 20.39 -3.17 10.76
C MET A 158 21.19 -2.21 9.86
N ILE A 159 20.51 -1.19 9.30
CA ILE A 159 21.10 -0.11 8.48
C ILE A 159 21.45 1.14 9.31
N GLY A 160 21.43 1.05 10.66
CA GLY A 160 21.90 2.11 11.57
C GLY A 160 20.94 3.28 11.83
N ILE A 161 19.83 3.41 11.10
CA ILE A 161 18.88 4.53 11.24
C ILE A 161 17.98 4.36 12.48
N GLY A 162 17.60 3.11 12.77
CA GLY A 162 16.71 2.76 13.90
C GLY A 162 15.37 3.50 13.87
N ASP A 163 14.86 3.86 15.04
CA ASP A 163 13.54 4.50 15.18
C ASP A 163 13.47 5.94 14.64
N THR A 164 14.59 6.56 14.25
CA THR A 164 14.57 7.82 13.48
C THR A 164 14.11 7.60 12.03
N GLY A 165 14.28 6.38 11.51
CA GLY A 165 14.01 6.00 10.13
C GLY A 165 12.55 5.69 9.80
N TYR A 166 11.68 5.82 10.80
CA TYR A 166 10.40 5.15 10.89
C TYR A 166 9.26 6.15 10.66
N LEU A 167 8.74 6.19 9.42
CA LEU A 167 7.71 7.14 9.02
C LEU A 167 6.30 6.60 9.34
N ARG A 168 5.51 7.40 10.08
CA ARG A 168 4.08 7.14 10.37
C ARG A 168 3.10 8.04 9.61
N GLN A 169 3.60 9.07 8.93
CA GLN A 169 2.76 10.00 8.18
C GLN A 169 3.35 10.18 6.79
N PHE A 170 2.58 9.76 5.79
CA PHE A 170 2.94 9.93 4.39
C PHE A 170 2.89 11.41 3.98
N LYS A 171 4.00 11.93 3.46
CA LYS A 171 4.14 13.25 2.82
C LYS A 171 5.17 13.12 1.69
N ARG A 172 4.71 13.01 0.44
CA ARG A 172 5.54 12.75 -0.75
C ARG A 172 6.77 13.64 -0.81
N GLU A 173 6.60 14.94 -0.64
CA GLU A 173 7.67 15.94 -0.74
C GLU A 173 8.75 15.75 0.34
N ALA A 174 8.33 15.47 1.59
CA ALA A 174 9.25 15.23 2.68
C ALA A 174 9.99 13.88 2.55
N MET A 175 9.35 12.88 1.95
CA MET A 175 9.97 11.59 1.66
C MET A 175 10.97 11.66 0.50
N MET A 176 10.68 12.42 -0.56
CA MET A 176 11.60 12.60 -1.67
C MET A 176 12.84 13.43 -1.29
N SER A 177 12.65 14.53 -0.55
CA SER A 177 13.78 15.34 -0.08
C SER A 177 14.68 14.58 0.92
N LEU A 178 14.09 13.72 1.74
CA LEU A 178 14.84 12.78 2.57
C LEU A 178 15.60 11.74 1.72
N ALA A 179 14.93 11.10 0.77
CA ALA A 179 15.50 10.05 -0.08
C ALA A 179 16.60 10.54 -1.02
N SER A 180 16.68 11.84 -1.31
CA SER A 180 17.79 12.44 -2.06
C SER A 180 19.04 12.69 -1.20
N GLN A 181 18.87 12.77 0.12
CA GLN A 181 19.94 13.05 1.10
C GLN A 181 20.50 11.79 1.78
N THR A 182 19.86 10.63 1.63
CA THR A 182 20.37 9.37 2.18
C THR A 182 20.19 8.20 1.22
N THR A 183 21.22 7.36 1.10
CA THR A 183 21.08 6.07 0.39
C THR A 183 20.54 4.96 1.29
N LEU A 184 20.32 5.20 2.59
CA LEU A 184 20.02 4.14 3.56
C LEU A 184 18.56 3.63 3.59
N GLY A 185 17.65 4.22 2.82
CA GLY A 185 16.29 3.68 2.62
C GLY A 185 15.16 4.44 3.31
N CYS A 186 13.96 4.37 2.72
CA CYS A 186 12.74 4.98 3.26
C CYS A 186 11.71 3.92 3.67
N PHE A 187 11.16 4.03 4.89
CA PHE A 187 10.32 3.00 5.50
C PHE A 187 9.04 3.60 6.11
N LEU A 188 7.87 3.19 5.59
CA LEU A 188 6.54 3.71 5.96
C LEU A 188 5.67 2.62 6.62
N ASP A 189 5.18 2.87 7.84
CA ASP A 189 4.46 1.84 8.61
C ASP A 189 2.93 2.08 8.62
N ASP A 190 2.17 1.08 8.14
CA ASP A 190 0.70 1.02 7.99
C ASP A 190 0.06 2.37 7.56
N PRO A 191 0.30 2.83 6.31
CA PRO A 191 -0.29 4.07 5.80
C PRO A 191 -1.82 3.96 5.64
N LEU A 192 -2.51 5.10 5.67
CA LEU A 192 -3.98 5.16 5.65
C LEU A 192 -4.63 4.50 4.42
N SER A 193 -3.93 4.43 3.29
CA SER A 193 -4.32 3.73 2.07
C SER A 193 -3.08 3.54 1.17
N LEU A 194 -2.93 2.35 0.59
CA LEU A 194 -1.87 2.08 -0.39
C LEU A 194 -2.07 2.87 -1.70
N GLU A 195 -3.32 3.09 -2.09
CA GLU A 195 -3.70 3.91 -3.25
C GLU A 195 -3.17 5.34 -3.12
N SER A 196 -3.12 5.89 -1.90
CA SER A 196 -2.53 7.22 -1.65
C SER A 196 -1.02 7.27 -1.80
N CYS A 197 -0.33 6.13 -1.72
CA CYS A 197 1.13 6.02 -1.85
C CYS A 197 1.60 5.65 -3.27
N LYS A 198 0.70 5.26 -4.19
CA LYS A 198 1.04 4.82 -5.56
C LYS A 198 1.96 5.78 -6.31
N GLU A 199 1.75 7.08 -6.17
CA GLU A 199 2.61 8.09 -6.80
C GLU A 199 4.07 8.00 -6.33
N SER A 200 4.32 7.81 -5.03
CA SER A 200 5.68 7.59 -4.51
C SER A 200 6.24 6.21 -4.87
N VAL A 201 5.39 5.20 -5.11
CA VAL A 201 5.85 3.95 -5.72
C VAL A 201 6.50 4.23 -7.09
N ILE A 202 5.95 5.15 -7.89
CA ILE A 202 6.55 5.54 -9.19
C ILE A 202 7.88 6.28 -8.97
N ASP A 203 7.90 7.27 -8.07
CA ASP A 203 9.09 8.11 -7.82
C ASP A 203 10.30 7.27 -7.39
N PHE A 204 10.10 6.39 -6.41
CA PHE A 204 11.15 5.51 -5.88
C PHE A 204 11.49 4.36 -6.85
N TYR A 205 10.51 3.78 -7.55
CA TYR A 205 10.78 2.68 -8.49
C TYR A 205 11.72 3.11 -9.61
N GLY A 206 11.47 4.27 -10.22
CA GLY A 206 12.33 4.84 -11.27
C GLY A 206 13.48 5.70 -10.75
N MET A 207 13.71 5.73 -9.43
CA MET A 207 14.75 6.54 -8.76
C MET A 207 14.74 8.04 -9.18
N GLY A 208 13.59 8.57 -9.60
CA GLY A 208 13.44 9.93 -10.14
C GLY A 208 14.13 10.22 -11.49
N THR A 209 14.68 9.22 -12.19
CA THR A 209 15.55 9.42 -13.37
C THR A 209 14.80 9.79 -14.66
N PHE A 210 13.57 9.31 -14.86
CA PHE A 210 12.81 9.49 -16.11
C PHE A 210 11.74 10.58 -16.03
N PHE A 211 12.12 11.83 -16.32
CA PHE A 211 11.24 12.99 -16.58
C PHE A 211 10.23 13.40 -15.48
N THR A 212 10.12 12.66 -14.37
CA THR A 212 9.21 12.93 -13.24
C THR A 212 9.73 13.97 -12.24
N LEU A 213 10.79 14.73 -12.58
CA LEU A 213 11.35 15.84 -11.79
C LEU A 213 10.43 17.09 -11.73
N SER A 214 9.11 16.89 -11.62
CA SER A 214 8.14 17.96 -11.42
C SER A 214 8.21 18.50 -9.99
N ARG A 215 9.11 19.47 -9.78
CA ARG A 215 9.40 20.25 -8.55
C ARG A 215 10.44 19.61 -7.60
N GLY A 216 11.72 19.84 -7.87
CA GLY A 216 12.75 19.71 -6.82
C GLY A 216 14.20 19.60 -7.31
N PHE A 217 14.44 18.92 -8.44
CA PHE A 217 15.74 18.32 -8.80
C PHE A 217 16.24 17.24 -7.81
N GLU A 218 15.40 16.83 -6.86
CA GLU A 218 15.68 15.76 -5.89
C GLU A 218 15.25 14.40 -6.45
N ALA A 219 16.24 13.56 -6.77
CA ALA A 219 16.04 12.16 -7.14
C ALA A 219 16.13 11.25 -5.89
N ALA A 220 15.40 10.13 -5.86
CA ALA A 220 15.53 9.16 -4.79
C ALA A 220 16.83 8.35 -4.95
N ARG A 221 17.62 8.24 -3.88
CA ARG A 221 18.91 7.52 -3.85
C ARG A 221 18.86 6.22 -3.05
N CYS A 222 17.66 5.79 -2.65
CA CYS A 222 17.43 4.61 -1.82
C CYS A 222 16.09 3.93 -2.12
N GLY A 223 15.96 2.65 -1.73
CA GLY A 223 14.74 1.86 -1.94
C GLY A 223 13.63 2.14 -0.92
N TYR A 224 12.40 1.77 -1.27
CA TYR A 224 11.20 2.06 -0.49
C TYR A 224 10.50 0.78 -0.03
N LEU A 225 10.30 0.67 1.30
CA LEU A 225 9.46 -0.34 1.91
C LEU A 225 8.28 0.28 2.66
N MET A 226 7.15 -0.41 2.64
CA MET A 226 6.06 -0.12 3.57
C MET A 226 5.43 -1.39 4.16
N THR A 227 4.76 -1.25 5.31
CA THR A 227 3.85 -2.28 5.84
C THR A 227 2.41 -1.93 5.47
N ALA A 228 1.56 -2.94 5.25
CA ALA A 228 0.11 -2.74 5.10
C ALA A 228 -0.70 -3.94 5.60
N ASN A 229 -1.94 -3.70 6.03
CA ASN A 229 -2.79 -4.78 6.53
C ASN A 229 -3.44 -5.64 5.43
N ASN A 230 -3.48 -5.15 4.18
CA ASN A 230 -4.01 -5.81 2.98
C ASN A 230 -3.17 -5.38 1.76
N PRO A 231 -3.19 -6.13 0.64
CA PRO A 231 -2.63 -5.63 -0.63
C PRO A 231 -3.54 -4.55 -1.23
N LEU A 232 -3.17 -4.01 -2.40
CA LEU A 232 -4.08 -3.17 -3.18
C LEU A 232 -5.32 -3.98 -3.56
N GLN A 233 -6.50 -3.36 -3.58
CA GLN A 233 -7.72 -4.04 -4.03
C GLN A 233 -7.75 -4.24 -5.54
N HIS A 234 -7.11 -3.33 -6.29
CA HIS A 234 -7.03 -3.36 -7.75
C HIS A 234 -5.63 -2.91 -8.20
N HIS A 235 -5.00 -3.77 -9.00
CA HIS A 235 -3.71 -3.53 -9.63
C HIS A 235 -3.93 -3.10 -11.07
N THR A 236 -3.28 -1.99 -11.45
CA THR A 236 -2.99 -1.71 -12.85
C THR A 236 -1.68 -2.41 -13.21
N GLU A 237 -1.43 -2.62 -14.50
CA GLU A 237 -0.13 -3.11 -15.01
C GLU A 237 1.07 -2.30 -14.44
N ARG A 238 0.88 -0.99 -14.23
CA ARG A 238 1.87 -0.08 -13.62
C ARG A 238 2.12 -0.31 -12.13
N ASP A 239 1.18 -0.93 -11.43
CA ASP A 239 1.38 -1.40 -10.05
C ASP A 239 2.13 -2.74 -10.07
N LEU A 240 1.71 -3.67 -10.95
CA LEU A 240 2.30 -5.00 -11.10
C LEU A 240 3.80 -4.95 -11.42
N ARG A 241 4.20 -4.10 -12.36
CA ARG A 241 5.61 -3.91 -12.76
C ARG A 241 6.49 -3.26 -11.67
N ARG A 242 5.98 -2.89 -10.49
CA ARG A 242 6.71 -2.04 -9.52
C ARG A 242 6.61 -2.45 -8.05
N ILE A 243 5.46 -3.00 -7.66
CA ILE A 243 5.16 -3.42 -6.30
C ILE A 243 5.48 -4.91 -6.17
N ILE A 244 6.16 -5.28 -5.09
CA ILE A 244 6.32 -6.69 -4.69
C ILE A 244 5.83 -6.90 -3.27
N TYR A 245 5.06 -7.97 -3.06
CA TYR A 245 4.46 -8.30 -1.78
C TYR A 245 5.23 -9.38 -1.03
N ILE A 246 5.47 -9.15 0.26
CA ILE A 246 5.92 -10.16 1.21
C ILE A 246 4.77 -10.47 2.16
N PRO A 247 4.15 -11.66 2.07
CA PRO A 247 3.01 -12.05 2.89
C PRO A 247 3.45 -12.45 4.30
N PHE A 248 2.87 -11.77 5.28
CA PHE A 248 2.82 -12.18 6.68
C PHE A 248 1.47 -12.87 6.90
N ALA A 249 1.48 -14.08 7.46
CA ALA A 249 0.31 -14.96 7.54
C ALA A 249 0.26 -15.75 8.86
N GLY A 250 -0.81 -16.54 9.06
CA GLY A 250 -0.97 -17.39 10.23
C GLY A 250 -1.37 -16.64 11.51
N PRO A 251 -1.09 -17.20 12.70
CA PRO A 251 -1.46 -16.61 13.99
C PRO A 251 -0.57 -15.41 14.36
N LYS A 252 -1.04 -14.57 15.30
CA LYS A 252 -0.28 -13.41 15.78
C LYS A 252 0.88 -13.83 16.66
N ILE A 253 2.00 -13.10 16.57
CA ILE A 253 3.18 -13.38 17.38
C ILE A 253 2.91 -13.26 18.89
N SER A 254 1.92 -12.46 19.28
CA SER A 254 1.44 -12.38 20.68
C SER A 254 0.87 -13.68 21.22
N ASP A 255 0.32 -14.52 20.34
CA ASP A 255 -0.56 -15.64 20.69
C ASP A 255 0.20 -16.98 20.70
N CYS A 256 1.47 -16.99 20.26
CA CYS A 256 2.28 -18.20 20.01
C CYS A 256 3.51 -18.36 20.93
N GLY A 257 3.66 -17.54 21.97
CA GLY A 257 4.89 -17.49 22.78
C GLY A 257 5.91 -16.49 22.22
N GLY A 258 7.22 -16.69 22.45
CA GLY A 258 8.29 -15.83 21.92
C GLY A 258 8.42 -14.44 22.55
N HIS A 259 7.92 -14.23 23.77
CA HIS A 259 7.85 -12.89 24.38
C HIS A 259 9.23 -12.36 24.82
N GLU A 260 10.05 -13.20 25.46
CA GLU A 260 11.35 -12.79 26.00
C GLU A 260 12.34 -12.48 24.88
N GLU A 261 12.21 -13.17 23.75
CA GLU A 261 12.97 -13.00 22.52
C GLU A 261 12.54 -11.73 21.78
N ARG A 262 11.24 -11.39 21.77
CA ARG A 262 10.78 -10.06 21.31
C ARG A 262 11.28 -8.92 22.18
N VAL A 263 11.34 -9.10 23.51
CA VAL A 263 11.92 -8.11 24.43
C VAL A 263 13.43 -7.97 24.22
N SER A 264 14.14 -9.09 24.06
CA SER A 264 15.59 -9.12 23.81
C SER A 264 15.96 -8.54 22.45
N LEU A 265 15.22 -8.89 21.39
CA LEU A 265 15.38 -8.32 20.05
C LEU A 265 15.10 -6.81 20.06
N LYS A 266 14.05 -6.35 20.77
CA LYS A 266 13.82 -4.92 20.98
C LYS A 266 15.04 -4.28 21.65
N LYS A 267 15.51 -4.83 22.78
CA LYS A 267 16.70 -4.33 23.49
C LYS A 267 17.92 -4.21 22.58
N MET A 268 18.20 -5.19 21.71
CA MET A 268 19.33 -5.12 20.78
C MET A 268 19.22 -3.99 19.73
N ARG A 269 18.00 -3.60 19.34
CA ARG A 269 17.77 -2.41 18.48
C ARG A 269 17.86 -1.11 19.24
N ASP A 270 17.30 -1.08 20.45
CA ASP A 270 17.33 0.09 21.35
C ASP A 270 18.80 0.38 21.79
N GLU A 271 19.65 -0.65 21.84
CA GLU A 271 21.12 -0.59 21.97
C GLU A 271 21.86 -0.34 20.63
N HIS A 272 21.15 -0.17 19.51
CA HIS A 272 21.65 0.01 18.13
C HIS A 272 22.54 -1.10 17.53
N ARG A 273 22.79 -2.19 18.27
CA ARG A 273 23.82 -3.23 18.02
C ARG A 273 23.71 -3.95 16.67
N LEU A 274 22.53 -3.96 16.03
CA LEU A 274 22.33 -4.66 14.75
C LEU A 274 23.11 -4.00 13.60
N SER A 275 23.38 -2.70 13.72
CA SER A 275 24.15 -1.91 12.74
C SER A 275 25.59 -2.36 12.55
N ALA A 276 26.15 -3.16 13.47
CA ALA A 276 27.51 -3.69 13.36
C ALA A 276 27.74 -4.54 12.09
N CYS A 277 26.68 -5.07 11.48
CA CYS A 277 26.78 -5.86 10.25
C CYS A 277 26.89 -5.03 8.95
N ILE A 278 26.86 -3.69 9.01
CA ILE A 278 26.79 -2.78 7.86
C ILE A 278 27.82 -3.07 6.74
N LYS A 279 29.02 -3.54 7.10
CA LYS A 279 30.06 -3.98 6.14
C LYS A 279 29.56 -5.08 5.18
N THR A 280 28.71 -5.99 5.65
CA THR A 280 28.13 -7.07 4.82
C THR A 280 27.04 -6.53 3.89
N LEU A 281 26.29 -5.51 4.32
CA LEU A 281 25.30 -4.85 3.46
C LEU A 281 25.96 -4.05 2.33
N VAL A 282 27.14 -3.46 2.59
CA VAL A 282 27.96 -2.81 1.56
C VAL A 282 28.56 -3.83 0.59
N LEU A 283 29.03 -4.98 1.09
CA LEU A 283 29.63 -6.03 0.27
C LEU A 283 28.64 -6.60 -0.76
N ALA A 284 27.44 -6.97 -0.32
CA ALA A 284 26.40 -7.50 -1.20
C ALA A 284 26.00 -6.49 -2.31
N GLY A 285 26.04 -5.19 -2.04
CA GLY A 285 25.81 -4.16 -3.06
C GLY A 285 26.86 -4.14 -4.17
N LEU A 286 28.13 -4.37 -3.81
CA LEU A 286 29.24 -4.42 -4.76
C LEU A 286 29.29 -5.76 -5.52
N GLU A 287 29.00 -6.86 -4.84
CA GLU A 287 28.86 -8.19 -5.46
C GLU A 287 27.67 -8.22 -6.44
N PHE A 288 26.58 -7.52 -6.14
CA PHE A 288 25.45 -7.32 -7.05
C PHE A 288 25.89 -6.65 -8.35
N GLN A 289 26.63 -5.52 -8.27
CA GLN A 289 27.14 -4.82 -9.47
C GLN A 289 28.14 -5.67 -10.26
N LYS A 290 29.02 -6.41 -9.57
CA LYS A 290 30.07 -7.22 -10.20
C LYS A 290 29.52 -8.44 -10.93
N SER A 291 28.52 -9.13 -10.36
CA SER A 291 27.94 -10.33 -10.97
C SER A 291 26.49 -10.67 -10.57
N GLY A 292 26.01 -10.28 -9.39
CA GLY A 292 24.71 -10.73 -8.87
C GLY A 292 23.50 -10.40 -9.75
N TRP A 293 23.54 -9.31 -10.52
CA TRP A 293 22.50 -8.99 -11.51
C TRP A 293 22.29 -10.10 -12.58
N ARG A 294 23.30 -10.94 -12.84
CA ARG A 294 23.17 -12.06 -13.79
C ARG A 294 22.37 -13.22 -13.21
N GLU A 295 22.55 -13.52 -11.93
CA GLU A 295 21.78 -14.53 -11.21
C GLU A 295 20.29 -14.13 -11.13
N VAL A 296 20.04 -12.83 -10.94
CA VAL A 296 18.68 -12.23 -11.00
C VAL A 296 18.02 -12.43 -12.37
N LEU A 297 18.75 -12.28 -13.48
CA LEU A 297 18.23 -12.58 -14.83
C LEU A 297 17.94 -14.08 -15.00
N CYS A 298 18.81 -14.97 -14.51
CA CYS A 298 18.54 -16.41 -14.54
C CYS A 298 17.26 -16.78 -13.76
N PHE A 299 17.01 -16.15 -12.59
CA PHE A 299 15.76 -16.32 -11.85
C PHE A 299 14.55 -15.81 -12.65
N GLN A 300 14.66 -14.64 -13.28
CA GLN A 300 13.60 -14.05 -14.11
C GLN A 300 13.24 -14.96 -15.29
N GLU A 301 14.23 -15.53 -15.98
CA GLU A 301 14.02 -16.43 -17.12
C GLU A 301 13.35 -17.73 -16.68
N GLN A 302 13.88 -18.40 -15.65
CA GLN A 302 13.31 -19.66 -15.11
C GLN A 302 11.85 -19.47 -14.64
N TRP A 303 11.57 -18.43 -13.84
CA TRP A 303 10.21 -18.21 -13.36
C TRP A 303 9.25 -17.72 -14.44
N ALA A 304 9.73 -17.16 -15.56
CA ALA A 304 8.87 -16.80 -16.67
C ALA A 304 8.38 -18.03 -17.47
N GLU A 305 9.11 -19.14 -17.39
CA GLU A 305 8.66 -20.45 -17.88
C GLU A 305 7.70 -21.12 -16.89
N GLU A 306 7.97 -21.03 -15.58
CA GLU A 306 7.11 -21.59 -14.52
C GLU A 306 5.80 -20.81 -14.32
N LEU A 307 5.79 -19.49 -14.53
CA LEU A 307 4.70 -18.56 -14.21
C LEU A 307 4.30 -17.67 -15.41
N PRO A 308 3.88 -18.25 -16.56
CA PRO A 308 3.67 -17.50 -17.81
C PRO A 308 2.54 -16.44 -17.76
N GLY A 309 1.68 -16.48 -16.74
CA GLY A 309 0.64 -15.46 -16.49
C GLY A 309 1.11 -14.25 -15.66
N VAL A 310 2.42 -14.10 -15.42
CA VAL A 310 3.00 -13.04 -14.59
C VAL A 310 3.96 -12.19 -15.45
N LEU A 311 3.91 -10.87 -15.31
CA LEU A 311 4.80 -9.96 -16.04
C LEU A 311 6.27 -10.24 -15.71
N LYS A 312 7.13 -10.32 -16.74
CA LYS A 312 8.57 -10.53 -16.58
C LYS A 312 9.23 -9.47 -15.67
N ASP A 313 8.76 -8.23 -15.68
CA ASP A 313 9.22 -7.17 -14.77
C ASP A 313 8.92 -7.48 -13.30
N THR A 314 7.74 -8.07 -13.01
CA THR A 314 7.35 -8.47 -11.66
C THR A 314 8.26 -9.59 -11.15
N LEU A 315 8.56 -10.57 -12.01
CA LEU A 315 9.49 -11.65 -11.70
C LEU A 315 10.92 -11.14 -11.48
N LEU A 316 11.39 -10.17 -12.30
CA LEU A 316 12.68 -9.49 -12.12
C LEU A 316 12.75 -8.79 -10.75
N ASN A 317 11.74 -7.98 -10.43
CA ASN A 317 11.64 -7.26 -9.17
C ASN A 317 11.74 -8.18 -7.95
N TYR A 318 11.06 -9.33 -7.99
CA TYR A 318 11.18 -10.35 -6.96
C TYR A 318 12.54 -11.05 -6.95
N GLY A 319 13.15 -11.28 -8.12
CA GLY A 319 14.49 -11.87 -8.25
C GLY A 319 15.57 -11.01 -7.61
N ILE A 320 15.50 -9.68 -7.80
CA ILE A 320 16.36 -8.69 -7.13
C ILE A 320 16.23 -8.84 -5.61
N LEU A 321 15.00 -8.83 -5.07
CA LEU A 321 14.79 -8.94 -3.63
C LEU A 321 15.27 -10.29 -3.09
N LEU A 322 14.95 -11.40 -3.76
CA LEU A 322 15.41 -12.74 -3.39
C LEU A 322 16.93 -12.81 -3.33
N TRP A 323 17.64 -12.26 -4.32
CA TRP A 323 19.10 -12.26 -4.36
C TRP A 323 19.70 -11.58 -3.11
N PHE A 324 19.24 -10.37 -2.79
CA PHE A 324 19.69 -9.68 -1.56
C PHE A 324 19.28 -10.44 -0.31
N THR A 325 18.08 -11.04 -0.26
CA THR A 325 17.66 -11.90 0.85
C THR A 325 18.60 -13.11 1.03
N LEU A 326 19.02 -13.78 -0.05
CA LEU A 326 19.91 -14.94 0.00
C LEU A 326 21.32 -14.60 0.50
N GLN A 327 21.91 -13.49 0.07
CA GLN A 327 23.24 -13.08 0.56
C GLN A 327 23.22 -12.79 2.07
N PHE A 328 22.19 -12.12 2.57
CA PHE A 328 22.07 -11.83 4.01
C PHE A 328 21.61 -13.04 4.83
N SER A 329 20.72 -13.89 4.31
CA SER A 329 20.26 -15.10 5.00
C SER A 329 21.46 -16.02 5.27
N ALA A 330 22.28 -16.29 4.24
CA ALA A 330 23.52 -17.06 4.36
C ALA A 330 24.52 -16.42 5.35
N ALA A 331 24.75 -15.11 5.26
CA ALA A 331 25.66 -14.41 6.17
C ALA A 331 25.22 -14.47 7.65
N PHE A 332 23.91 -14.46 7.91
CA PHE A 332 23.33 -14.46 9.26
C PHE A 332 22.96 -15.85 9.81
N GLY A 333 23.13 -16.93 9.05
CA GLY A 333 22.89 -18.30 9.51
C GLY A 333 21.47 -18.84 9.27
N VAL A 334 20.76 -18.30 8.28
CA VAL A 334 19.57 -18.92 7.68
C VAL A 334 20.00 -19.61 6.39
N THR A 335 19.47 -20.80 6.11
CA THR A 335 19.92 -21.57 4.95
C THR A 335 19.32 -21.04 3.64
N HIS A 336 20.06 -21.26 2.55
CA HIS A 336 19.55 -21.05 1.19
C HIS A 336 18.27 -21.86 0.96
N GLN A 337 18.23 -23.11 1.45
CA GLN A 337 17.10 -24.02 1.31
C GLN A 337 15.82 -23.45 1.96
N GLU A 338 15.87 -23.08 3.25
CA GLU A 338 14.73 -22.42 3.94
C GLU A 338 14.22 -21.18 3.20
N THR A 339 15.15 -20.38 2.65
CA THR A 339 14.81 -19.15 1.91
C THR A 339 14.08 -19.46 0.60
N MET A 340 14.52 -20.50 -0.12
CA MET A 340 13.92 -20.97 -1.38
C MET A 340 12.61 -21.73 -1.19
N ASP A 341 12.45 -22.47 -0.09
CA ASP A 341 11.21 -23.18 0.19
C ASP A 341 10.08 -22.20 0.54
N PHE A 342 10.34 -21.21 1.40
CA PHE A 342 9.37 -20.13 1.64
C PHE A 342 9.09 -19.28 0.38
N TRP A 343 10.06 -19.10 -0.51
CA TRP A 343 9.81 -18.51 -1.83
C TRP A 343 8.74 -19.31 -2.61
N LYS A 344 8.91 -20.63 -2.71
CA LYS A 344 7.99 -21.52 -3.44
C LYS A 344 6.63 -21.73 -2.74
N GLU A 345 6.62 -21.85 -1.42
CA GLU A 345 5.43 -22.19 -0.64
C GLU A 345 4.57 -20.97 -0.26
N ASN A 346 5.17 -19.78 -0.14
CA ASN A 346 4.48 -18.58 0.34
C ASN A 346 4.52 -17.41 -0.64
N ILE A 347 5.63 -17.15 -1.33
CA ILE A 347 5.72 -16.01 -2.26
C ILE A 347 5.04 -16.35 -3.60
N VAL A 348 5.42 -17.44 -4.26
CA VAL A 348 4.89 -17.81 -5.58
C VAL A 348 3.35 -17.92 -5.60
N PRO A 349 2.67 -18.56 -4.63
CA PRO A 349 1.21 -18.55 -4.58
C PRO A 349 0.60 -17.15 -4.41
N TYR A 350 1.30 -16.23 -3.73
CA TYR A 350 0.86 -14.84 -3.58
C TYR A 350 1.04 -14.05 -4.88
N ILE A 351 2.09 -14.32 -5.65
CA ILE A 351 2.27 -13.79 -7.02
C ILE A 351 1.13 -14.28 -7.91
N VAL A 352 0.85 -15.59 -7.91
CA VAL A 352 -0.25 -16.17 -8.69
C VAL A 352 -1.63 -15.63 -8.27
N GLN A 353 -1.82 -15.30 -6.99
CA GLN A 353 -3.10 -14.78 -6.48
C GLN A 353 -3.33 -13.27 -6.78
N TYR A 354 -2.28 -12.43 -6.72
CA TYR A 354 -2.43 -10.96 -6.76
C TYR A 354 -1.67 -10.25 -7.87
N MET A 355 -0.77 -10.94 -8.58
CA MET A 355 0.21 -10.32 -9.48
C MET A 355 0.17 -10.83 -10.93
N GLN A 356 -0.90 -11.54 -11.32
CA GLN A 356 -1.14 -11.93 -12.71
C GLN A 356 -1.33 -10.70 -13.61
N ASP A 357 -0.87 -10.78 -14.85
CA ASP A 357 -1.18 -9.77 -15.87
C ASP A 357 -2.69 -9.82 -16.19
N PRO A 358 -3.46 -8.72 -16.07
CA PRO A 358 -4.86 -8.69 -16.47
C PRO A 358 -5.12 -9.03 -17.94
N GLY A 359 -4.09 -8.99 -18.80
CA GLY A 359 -4.14 -9.48 -20.19
C GLY A 359 -3.91 -11.00 -20.37
N THR A 360 -3.46 -11.72 -19.33
CA THR A 360 -3.21 -13.19 -19.38
C THR A 360 -4.11 -14.00 -18.44
N GLN A 361 -5.09 -13.35 -17.79
CA GLN A 361 -6.27 -14.07 -17.29
C GLN A 361 -6.88 -14.85 -18.48
N PRO A 362 -7.10 -16.18 -18.37
CA PRO A 362 -7.71 -16.94 -19.46
C PRO A 362 -9.07 -16.36 -19.84
N GLU A 363 -9.47 -16.44 -21.11
CA GLU A 363 -10.84 -16.13 -21.55
C GLU A 363 -11.88 -17.19 -21.10
N GLU A 364 -11.59 -17.89 -20.01
CA GLU A 364 -12.51 -18.74 -19.25
C GLU A 364 -12.96 -17.98 -17.98
N GLY A 365 -14.21 -17.52 -17.88
CA GLY A 365 -15.30 -17.62 -18.85
C GLY A 365 -16.56 -16.92 -18.36
N SER A 366 -16.38 -15.76 -17.70
CA SER A 366 -17.47 -14.98 -17.09
C SER A 366 -16.95 -13.64 -16.59
N SER A 367 -17.38 -12.52 -17.18
CA SER A 367 -17.22 -11.20 -16.58
C SER A 367 -17.87 -11.13 -15.19
N VAL A 368 -17.53 -10.12 -14.38
CA VAL A 368 -18.19 -9.87 -13.08
C VAL A 368 -19.70 -9.69 -13.24
N LEU A 369 -20.16 -9.20 -14.39
CA LEU A 369 -21.58 -9.08 -14.71
C LEU A 369 -22.18 -10.39 -15.21
N ASP A 370 -21.43 -11.23 -15.91
CA ASP A 370 -21.90 -12.54 -16.38
C ASP A 370 -22.19 -13.47 -15.21
N ARG A 371 -21.29 -13.48 -14.21
CA ARG A 371 -21.48 -14.22 -12.95
C ARG A 371 -22.70 -13.72 -12.21
N VAL A 372 -22.82 -12.41 -12.01
CA VAL A 372 -23.99 -11.78 -11.38
C VAL A 372 -25.28 -12.07 -12.16
N ARG A 373 -25.24 -12.16 -13.50
CA ARG A 373 -26.38 -12.55 -14.33
C ARG A 373 -26.74 -14.03 -14.14
N ALA A 374 -25.76 -14.94 -14.11
CA ALA A 374 -25.98 -16.36 -13.87
C ALA A 374 -26.55 -16.61 -12.46
N ASP A 375 -25.89 -16.10 -11.42
CA ASP A 375 -26.31 -16.20 -10.02
C ASP A 375 -27.73 -15.63 -9.81
N LEU A 376 -28.06 -14.52 -10.48
CA LEU A 376 -29.38 -13.90 -10.42
C LEU A 376 -30.46 -14.74 -11.10
N VAL A 377 -30.15 -15.39 -12.23
CA VAL A 377 -31.10 -16.28 -12.93
C VAL A 377 -31.36 -17.53 -12.10
N ILE A 378 -30.31 -18.17 -11.58
CA ILE A 378 -30.41 -19.30 -10.65
C ILE A 378 -31.26 -18.91 -9.43
N TRP A 379 -31.05 -17.71 -8.88
CA TRP A 379 -31.86 -17.22 -7.76
C TRP A 379 -33.34 -17.01 -8.13
N ILE A 380 -33.63 -16.41 -9.30
CA ILE A 380 -35.01 -16.20 -9.78
C ILE A 380 -35.73 -17.53 -10.00
N GLU A 381 -35.05 -18.50 -10.61
CA GLU A 381 -35.58 -19.84 -10.90
C GLU A 381 -35.85 -20.63 -9.62
N ALA A 382 -34.94 -20.59 -8.65
CA ALA A 382 -35.10 -21.28 -7.37
C ALA A 382 -36.13 -20.62 -6.41
N ASN A 383 -36.46 -19.33 -6.60
CA ASN A 383 -37.29 -18.56 -5.66
C ASN A 383 -38.50 -17.87 -6.33
N PRO A 384 -39.33 -18.54 -7.18
CA PRO A 384 -40.30 -17.87 -8.05
C PRO A 384 -41.33 -17.01 -7.31
N LYS A 385 -41.72 -17.40 -6.08
CA LYS A 385 -42.62 -16.60 -5.22
C LYS A 385 -41.96 -15.32 -4.68
N GLU A 386 -40.68 -15.36 -4.32
CA GLU A 386 -39.94 -14.16 -3.87
C GLU A 386 -39.53 -13.29 -5.08
N ALA A 387 -39.20 -13.92 -6.22
CA ALA A 387 -38.83 -13.26 -7.46
C ALA A 387 -39.95 -12.35 -7.98
N LYS A 388 -41.21 -12.80 -8.03
CA LYS A 388 -42.36 -11.96 -8.43
C LYS A 388 -42.59 -10.74 -7.51
N LEU A 389 -42.11 -10.77 -6.27
CA LEU A 389 -42.22 -9.67 -5.30
C LEU A 389 -41.01 -8.71 -5.31
N LYS A 390 -39.82 -9.19 -5.72
CA LYS A 390 -38.54 -8.46 -5.60
C LYS A 390 -37.78 -8.22 -6.90
N THR A 391 -38.26 -8.78 -8.01
CA THR A 391 -37.80 -8.48 -9.36
C THR A 391 -39.01 -8.15 -10.23
N ARG A 392 -38.84 -7.22 -11.18
CA ARG A 392 -39.89 -6.82 -12.14
C ARG A 392 -39.27 -6.62 -13.51
N ARG A 393 -39.92 -7.14 -14.56
CA ARG A 393 -39.69 -6.68 -15.93
C ARG A 393 -40.40 -5.34 -16.13
N GLY A 394 -39.85 -4.46 -16.95
CA GLY A 394 -40.51 -3.22 -17.34
C GLY A 394 -39.71 -2.46 -18.40
N GLN A 395 -40.42 -1.73 -19.27
CA GLN A 395 -39.78 -0.81 -20.21
C GLN A 395 -39.41 0.49 -19.50
N ILE A 396 -38.16 0.94 -19.66
CA ILE A 396 -37.69 2.22 -19.10
C ILE A 396 -37.14 3.10 -20.23
N GLN A 397 -37.64 4.34 -20.33
CA GLN A 397 -37.21 5.32 -21.32
C GLN A 397 -35.83 5.91 -20.98
N TYR A 398 -34.89 5.86 -21.93
CA TYR A 398 -33.54 6.41 -21.76
C TYR A 398 -33.47 7.90 -22.09
N ASN A 399 -34.14 8.75 -21.30
CA ASN A 399 -34.19 10.20 -21.53
C ASN A 399 -32.87 10.89 -21.16
N LYS A 400 -31.94 10.94 -22.12
CA LYS A 400 -30.72 11.77 -22.04
C LYS A 400 -30.66 12.90 -23.08
N GLN A 401 -31.36 12.76 -24.22
CA GLN A 401 -31.41 13.75 -25.31
C GLN A 401 -32.77 13.76 -26.05
N GLY A 402 -33.87 14.03 -25.32
CA GLY A 402 -35.21 14.27 -25.92
C GLY A 402 -35.99 13.02 -26.35
N ASN A 403 -35.43 12.21 -27.25
CA ASN A 403 -36.09 11.01 -27.80
C ASN A 403 -35.54 9.72 -27.15
N GLY A 404 -36.04 9.37 -25.97
CA GLY A 404 -35.68 8.14 -25.28
C GLY A 404 -36.51 6.94 -25.75
N MET A 405 -35.92 6.02 -26.52
CA MET A 405 -36.57 4.73 -26.81
C MET A 405 -36.84 3.97 -25.49
N PRO A 406 -37.97 3.24 -25.39
CA PRO A 406 -38.21 2.32 -24.27
C PRO A 406 -37.23 1.13 -24.36
N VAL A 407 -36.50 0.86 -23.27
CA VAL A 407 -35.59 -0.29 -23.19
C VAL A 407 -36.16 -1.31 -22.23
N ASP A 408 -36.40 -2.54 -22.71
CA ASP A 408 -36.86 -3.66 -21.88
C ASP A 408 -35.80 -4.01 -20.83
N SER A 409 -36.20 -4.00 -19.57
CA SER A 409 -35.30 -3.96 -18.42
C SER A 409 -35.78 -4.87 -17.30
N LEU A 410 -34.83 -5.49 -16.61
CA LEU A 410 -35.05 -6.21 -15.36
C LEU A 410 -34.65 -5.31 -14.18
N LEU A 411 -35.63 -4.94 -13.35
CA LEU A 411 -35.45 -4.22 -12.10
C LEU A 411 -35.29 -5.23 -10.97
N VAL A 412 -34.16 -5.21 -10.26
CA VAL A 412 -33.81 -6.16 -9.19
C VAL A 412 -33.61 -5.42 -7.88
N MET A 413 -34.27 -5.82 -6.79
CA MET A 413 -34.03 -5.21 -5.48
C MET A 413 -32.61 -5.49 -4.97
N ASN A 414 -32.02 -4.50 -4.26
CA ASN A 414 -30.65 -4.60 -3.77
C ASN A 414 -30.40 -5.72 -2.73
N ASP A 415 -31.44 -6.28 -2.09
CA ASP A 415 -31.32 -7.45 -1.20
C ASP A 415 -31.23 -8.75 -1.99
N VAL A 416 -31.98 -8.88 -3.10
CA VAL A 416 -31.83 -9.97 -4.07
C VAL A 416 -30.40 -9.99 -4.65
N LEU A 417 -29.86 -8.83 -5.04
CA LEU A 417 -28.46 -8.78 -5.52
C LEU A 417 -27.43 -9.17 -4.45
N LYS A 418 -27.70 -8.95 -3.16
CA LYS A 418 -26.85 -9.44 -2.06
C LYS A 418 -26.99 -10.95 -1.83
N LYS A 419 -28.16 -11.54 -2.09
CA LYS A 419 -28.38 -12.99 -2.02
C LYS A 419 -27.73 -13.72 -3.19
N ALA A 420 -27.91 -13.21 -4.40
CA ALA A 420 -27.41 -13.81 -5.64
C ALA A 420 -25.90 -13.62 -5.81
N GLY A 421 -25.43 -12.36 -5.88
CA GLY A 421 -24.02 -12.01 -6.09
C GLY A 421 -23.17 -12.19 -4.83
N SER A 422 -23.12 -13.42 -4.29
CA SER A 422 -22.37 -13.74 -3.08
C SER A 422 -20.89 -13.34 -3.22
N GLY A 423 -20.40 -12.53 -2.27
CA GLY A 423 -19.05 -11.95 -2.29
C GLY A 423 -18.90 -10.64 -3.10
N ILE A 424 -19.87 -10.24 -3.93
CA ILE A 424 -19.78 -9.04 -4.78
C ILE A 424 -20.61 -7.90 -4.18
N SER A 425 -19.99 -6.75 -3.92
CA SER A 425 -20.71 -5.60 -3.36
C SER A 425 -21.66 -4.98 -4.40
N VAL A 426 -22.87 -4.57 -3.98
CA VAL A 426 -23.86 -3.91 -4.87
C VAL A 426 -23.32 -2.61 -5.47
N SER A 427 -22.37 -1.95 -4.80
CA SER A 427 -21.59 -0.83 -5.32
C SER A 427 -20.71 -1.24 -6.51
N ASN A 428 -20.01 -2.37 -6.43
CA ASN A 428 -19.15 -2.88 -7.50
C ASN A 428 -20.00 -3.30 -8.70
N ILE A 429 -21.11 -4.03 -8.48
CA ILE A 429 -22.08 -4.40 -9.55
C ILE A 429 -22.53 -3.14 -10.33
N ARG A 430 -22.89 -2.06 -9.61
CA ARG A 430 -23.27 -0.77 -10.21
C ARG A 430 -22.10 -0.07 -10.90
N GLY A 431 -20.88 -0.24 -10.43
CA GLY A 431 -19.65 0.24 -11.08
C GLY A 431 -19.44 -0.42 -12.45
N HIS A 432 -19.44 -1.75 -12.50
CA HIS A 432 -19.31 -2.50 -13.75
C HIS A 432 -20.46 -2.18 -14.73
N LEU A 433 -21.72 -2.21 -14.27
CA LEU A 433 -22.90 -1.85 -15.08
C LEU A 433 -22.80 -0.44 -15.69
N LYS A 434 -22.19 0.52 -14.98
CA LYS A 434 -21.96 1.87 -15.48
C LYS A 434 -20.81 1.92 -16.50
N ALA A 435 -19.77 1.11 -16.32
CA ALA A 435 -18.62 1.03 -17.21
C ALA A 435 -18.98 0.37 -18.57
N THR A 436 -19.66 -0.79 -18.55
CA THR A 436 -20.06 -1.52 -19.76
C THR A 436 -21.25 -0.92 -20.50
N LYS A 437 -21.93 0.08 -19.90
CA LYS A 437 -23.18 0.69 -20.39
C LYS A 437 -24.38 -0.30 -20.41
N GLU A 438 -24.27 -1.44 -19.73
CA GLU A 438 -25.39 -2.38 -19.53
C GLU A 438 -26.43 -1.84 -18.53
N GLY A 439 -26.00 -1.06 -17.53
CA GLY A 439 -26.89 -0.40 -16.59
C GLY A 439 -27.43 0.93 -17.10
N LEU A 440 -28.56 1.37 -16.53
CA LEU A 440 -29.01 2.75 -16.67
C LEU A 440 -28.05 3.68 -15.92
N SER A 441 -27.60 4.75 -16.58
CA SER A 441 -26.62 5.69 -16.01
C SER A 441 -27.11 6.46 -14.78
N GLU A 442 -28.41 6.40 -14.50
CA GLU A 442 -29.04 6.85 -13.25
C GLU A 442 -29.95 5.72 -12.74
N THR A 443 -29.61 5.11 -11.60
CA THR A 443 -30.61 4.32 -10.85
C THR A 443 -31.59 5.27 -10.18
N LYS A 444 -32.59 5.75 -10.94
CA LYS A 444 -33.69 6.53 -10.39
C LYS A 444 -34.38 5.71 -9.29
N VAL A 445 -34.53 6.33 -8.11
CA VAL A 445 -35.17 5.67 -6.97
C VAL A 445 -36.68 5.69 -7.21
N TYR A 446 -37.20 4.60 -7.78
CA TYR A 446 -38.63 4.37 -7.87
C TYR A 446 -39.22 4.27 -6.46
N LYS A 447 -39.88 5.36 -6.01
CA LYS A 447 -40.86 5.28 -4.94
C LYS A 447 -42.09 4.56 -5.48
N VAL A 448 -42.12 3.24 -5.28
CA VAL A 448 -43.40 2.57 -5.01
C VAL A 448 -43.82 2.99 -3.60
N GLU A 449 -45.12 3.12 -3.36
CA GLU A 449 -45.62 3.78 -2.14
C GLU A 449 -45.33 3.00 -0.84
N GLU A 450 -45.38 3.76 0.26
CA GLU A 450 -44.99 3.44 1.64
C GLU A 450 -43.55 2.96 1.90
N HIS A 451 -42.91 2.14 1.06
CA HIS A 451 -41.55 1.62 1.29
C HIS A 451 -40.62 1.79 0.09
N SER A 452 -39.64 2.71 0.21
CA SER A 452 -38.69 3.07 -0.86
C SER A 452 -37.63 1.99 -1.16
N LYS A 453 -38.06 0.89 -1.77
CA LYS A 453 -37.23 -0.24 -2.20
C LYS A 453 -36.24 0.22 -3.29
N ARG A 454 -34.94 0.14 -3.01
CA ARG A 454 -33.89 0.49 -3.98
C ARG A 454 -33.67 -0.66 -4.96
N PHE A 455 -34.02 -0.44 -6.22
CA PHE A 455 -33.72 -1.32 -7.33
C PHE A 455 -32.36 -0.97 -7.98
N THR A 456 -31.76 -1.96 -8.64
CA THR A 456 -30.71 -1.84 -9.65
C THR A 456 -31.29 -2.37 -10.96
N VAL A 457 -30.93 -1.76 -12.10
CA VAL A 457 -31.55 -2.04 -13.40
C VAL A 457 -30.54 -2.62 -14.37
N PHE A 458 -30.91 -3.74 -14.96
CA PHE A 458 -30.21 -4.42 -16.05
C PHE A 458 -31.07 -4.30 -17.32
N LYS A 459 -30.47 -4.06 -18.49
CA LYS A 459 -31.19 -4.22 -19.76
C LYS A 459 -31.41 -5.71 -20.01
N LEU A 460 -32.61 -6.14 -20.39
CA LEU A 460 -32.89 -7.57 -20.57
C LEU A 460 -32.00 -8.20 -21.66
N GLN A 461 -31.63 -7.40 -22.67
CA GLN A 461 -30.74 -7.78 -23.76
C GLN A 461 -29.30 -8.17 -23.36
N CYS A 462 -28.83 -7.91 -22.12
CA CYS A 462 -27.49 -8.34 -21.70
C CYS A 462 -27.45 -9.75 -21.11
N PHE A 463 -28.61 -10.35 -20.83
CA PHE A 463 -28.72 -11.77 -20.48
C PHE A 463 -28.66 -12.63 -21.75
N THR A 464 -28.15 -13.86 -21.66
CA THR A 464 -28.19 -14.82 -22.79
C THR A 464 -29.64 -15.19 -23.12
N GLN A 465 -29.93 -15.69 -24.33
CA GLN A 465 -31.29 -16.06 -24.72
C GLN A 465 -31.93 -17.09 -23.76
N GLN A 466 -31.14 -18.07 -23.29
CA GLN A 466 -31.56 -19.03 -22.26
C GLN A 466 -31.88 -18.34 -20.93
N GLN A 467 -31.00 -17.46 -20.45
CA GLN A 467 -31.23 -16.66 -19.23
C GLN A 467 -32.50 -15.81 -19.33
N GLN A 468 -32.74 -15.16 -20.48
CA GLN A 468 -33.96 -14.40 -20.74
C GLN A 468 -35.20 -15.31 -20.69
N ALA A 469 -35.17 -16.49 -21.31
CA ALA A 469 -36.27 -17.44 -21.27
C ALA A 469 -36.61 -17.90 -19.84
N THR A 470 -35.60 -18.24 -19.02
CA THR A 470 -35.81 -18.59 -17.60
C THR A 470 -36.44 -17.43 -16.83
N ILE A 471 -35.92 -16.21 -16.96
CA ILE A 471 -36.49 -15.00 -16.31
C ILE A 471 -37.96 -14.80 -16.69
N LEU A 472 -38.29 -14.92 -17.97
CA LEU A 472 -39.65 -14.72 -18.47
C LEU A 472 -40.61 -15.80 -17.96
N ASN A 473 -40.17 -17.06 -17.92
CA ASN A 473 -40.97 -18.18 -17.41
C ASN A 473 -41.22 -18.06 -15.90
N SER A 474 -40.20 -17.73 -15.10
CA SER A 474 -40.33 -17.61 -13.64
C SER A 474 -41.19 -16.43 -13.20
N LEU A 475 -41.13 -15.30 -13.91
CA LEU A 475 -41.93 -14.10 -13.59
C LEU A 475 -43.36 -14.19 -14.16
N GLY A 476 -43.55 -14.83 -15.31
CA GLY A 476 -44.82 -14.95 -16.00
C GLY A 476 -44.95 -13.98 -17.17
N THR A 477 -45.56 -14.44 -18.26
CA THR A 477 -45.62 -13.73 -19.54
C THR A 477 -46.87 -12.85 -19.66
N SER A 478 -46.82 -11.64 -19.10
CA SER A 478 -47.59 -10.52 -19.64
C SER A 478 -46.89 -9.18 -19.39
N PRO A 479 -46.53 -8.43 -20.45
CA PRO A 479 -46.18 -7.01 -20.35
C PRO A 479 -47.41 -6.09 -20.22
N THR A 480 -48.62 -6.65 -20.34
CA THR A 480 -49.87 -5.94 -20.63
C THR A 480 -50.78 -5.74 -19.42
N ASP A 481 -50.69 -6.61 -18.40
CA ASP A 481 -51.63 -6.64 -17.26
C ASP A 481 -51.46 -5.44 -16.29
N ALA A 482 -50.50 -4.54 -16.56
CA ALA A 482 -50.17 -3.40 -15.70
C ALA A 482 -50.88 -2.09 -16.08
N GLN A 483 -51.91 -2.13 -16.96
CA GLN A 483 -52.64 -0.93 -17.42
C GLN A 483 -54.18 -1.01 -17.34
N THR A 484 -54.77 -2.12 -16.88
CA THR A 484 -56.22 -2.31 -16.78
C THR A 484 -56.63 -2.90 -15.43
N ASP A 485 -56.36 -2.15 -14.36
CA ASP A 485 -56.75 -2.50 -12.98
C ASP A 485 -57.28 -1.24 -12.26
N SER A 486 -58.07 -0.43 -12.99
CA SER A 486 -58.62 0.85 -12.53
C SER A 486 -59.98 1.17 -13.18
N ASN A 487 -60.87 0.17 -13.23
CA ASN A 487 -62.33 0.32 -13.30
C ASN A 487 -62.97 -1.07 -13.30
N GLU A 488 -63.48 -1.51 -12.16
CA GLU A 488 -64.60 -2.46 -12.12
C GLU A 488 -65.46 -2.16 -10.89
N GLU A 489 -66.77 -2.21 -11.05
CA GLU A 489 -67.72 -1.68 -10.08
C GLU A 489 -67.98 -2.66 -8.93
N ARG A 490 -68.29 -2.13 -7.75
CA ARG A 490 -68.99 -2.90 -6.70
C ARG A 490 -70.34 -2.27 -6.43
N THR A 491 -71.35 -2.88 -7.03
CA THR A 491 -72.77 -2.70 -6.68
C THR A 491 -73.06 -3.23 -5.27
N GLU A 492 -74.25 -2.90 -4.78
CA GLU A 492 -74.65 -2.98 -3.38
C GLU A 492 -75.17 -4.36 -2.96
N ASP A 493 -75.06 -4.65 -1.65
CA ASP A 493 -76.05 -5.29 -0.75
C ASP A 493 -75.34 -5.47 0.62
N GLU A 494 -75.80 -4.91 1.76
CA GLU A 494 -77.02 -5.22 2.52
C GLU A 494 -77.03 -6.69 3.03
N THR A 495 -77.10 -7.03 4.32
CA THR A 495 -77.22 -6.27 5.61
C THR A 495 -76.27 -6.95 6.67
N HIS A 496 -76.26 -6.75 8.00
CA HIS A 496 -77.14 -6.10 8.98
C HIS A 496 -76.39 -5.77 10.31
N SER A 497 -76.96 -4.91 11.17
CA SER A 497 -76.67 -4.67 12.61
C SER A 497 -75.22 -4.46 13.10
N GLY A 498 -74.89 -3.44 13.90
CA GLY A 498 -75.67 -2.31 14.40
C GLY A 498 -75.12 -1.73 15.73
N SER A 499 -75.45 -0.47 16.06
CA SER A 499 -75.20 0.21 17.35
C SER A 499 -73.72 0.58 17.68
N ALA A 500 -73.35 1.78 18.18
CA ALA A 500 -74.05 3.07 18.28
C ALA A 500 -73.10 4.23 18.71
N VAL A 501 -73.40 5.46 18.23
CA VAL A 501 -73.42 6.74 18.99
C VAL A 501 -72.11 7.49 19.38
N LEU A 502 -72.17 8.83 19.24
CA LEU A 502 -71.24 9.93 19.64
C LEU A 502 -69.87 10.08 18.92
N ASP A 503 -69.28 11.27 18.74
CA ASP A 503 -69.83 12.59 18.31
C ASP A 503 -68.71 13.57 17.87
N LYS A 504 -69.09 14.65 17.15
CA LYS A 504 -68.47 16.01 17.01
C LYS A 504 -66.97 16.22 17.32
N GLU A 505 -66.12 16.64 16.39
CA GLU A 505 -66.03 17.95 15.66
C GLU A 505 -65.04 19.00 16.26
N LYS A 506 -64.34 19.71 15.35
CA LYS A 506 -63.78 21.09 15.43
C LYS A 506 -62.91 21.49 16.65
N ALA A 507 -61.61 21.82 16.53
CA ALA A 507 -60.90 22.82 15.70
C ALA A 507 -60.86 24.28 16.22
N THR A 508 -59.64 24.72 16.58
CA THR A 508 -59.09 26.11 16.54
C THR A 508 -59.55 27.19 17.56
N LYS A 509 -58.64 27.65 18.45
CA LYS A 509 -58.06 29.04 18.46
C LYS A 509 -57.35 29.44 19.78
N ARG A 510 -56.24 30.21 19.64
CA ARG A 510 -55.76 31.31 20.56
C ARG A 510 -55.30 30.92 21.98
N ARG A 511 -54.50 31.72 22.71
CA ARG A 511 -53.37 32.66 22.40
C ARG A 511 -52.67 33.04 23.73
N GLN A 512 -51.34 33.23 23.72
CA GLN A 512 -50.50 34.11 24.59
C GLN A 512 -50.75 34.20 26.12
N LEU A 513 -49.69 34.07 26.93
CA LEU A 513 -49.05 35.21 27.64
C LEU A 513 -47.77 34.83 28.42
N ASN A 514 -46.98 35.86 28.78
CA ASN A 514 -45.79 35.91 29.66
C ASN A 514 -44.55 35.13 29.14
N ASP A 515 -43.37 35.75 28.95
CA ASP A 515 -42.42 36.39 29.90
C ASP A 515 -41.73 35.33 30.82
N ASP A 516 -40.40 35.30 30.98
CA ASP A 516 -39.49 36.45 31.22
C ASP A 516 -37.99 36.13 30.90
N GLY A 517 -37.14 37.17 30.79
CA GLY A 517 -35.68 37.16 31.10
C GLY A 517 -34.64 36.44 30.20
N GLY A 518 -33.37 36.89 30.25
CA GLY A 518 -32.21 36.00 29.95
C GLY A 518 -31.00 36.47 29.09
N ASN A 519 -30.95 37.71 28.56
CA ASN A 519 -29.93 38.10 27.56
C ASN A 519 -28.49 38.32 28.12
N LYS A 520 -27.45 37.61 27.60
CA LYS A 520 -26.03 38.01 27.78
C LYS A 520 -24.99 37.57 26.70
N LYS A 521 -24.95 38.34 25.60
CA LYS A 521 -23.77 38.81 24.81
C LYS A 521 -22.44 37.99 24.75
N LYS A 522 -22.09 37.61 23.50
CA LYS A 522 -20.80 37.85 22.78
C LYS A 522 -19.43 37.62 23.47
N LYS A 523 -18.54 36.88 22.77
CA LYS A 523 -17.16 37.35 22.47
C LYS A 523 -16.51 36.67 21.25
N LYS A 524 -16.21 37.44 20.20
CA LYS A 524 -15.19 37.09 19.18
C LYS A 524 -13.80 37.48 19.71
N ARG A 525 -12.73 36.75 19.34
CA ARG A 525 -11.35 37.28 19.41
C ARG A 525 -10.46 36.72 18.31
N LYS A 526 -10.11 37.56 17.32
CA LYS A 526 -8.87 37.41 16.56
C LYS A 526 -7.70 37.93 17.42
N LYS A 527 -6.49 37.43 17.20
CA LYS A 527 -5.25 38.16 17.47
C LYS A 527 -4.15 37.75 16.48
N LYS A 528 -3.77 38.67 15.58
CA LYS A 528 -2.37 38.79 15.15
C LYS A 528 -1.59 39.44 16.29
N LYS A 529 -0.28 39.20 16.37
CA LYS A 529 0.68 40.24 16.77
C LYS A 529 2.00 40.02 16.04
N THR A 530 2.74 41.10 15.83
CA THR A 530 4.03 41.13 15.13
C THR A 530 5.06 41.83 16.03
N VAL A 531 6.33 41.48 15.80
CA VAL A 531 7.59 42.02 16.33
C VAL A 531 7.55 43.42 16.98
N THR A 532 8.27 43.57 18.09
CA THR A 532 9.07 44.78 18.39
C THR A 532 10.30 44.36 19.22
N VAL A 533 11.45 44.97 18.97
CA VAL A 533 12.73 44.75 19.67
C VAL A 533 13.00 45.91 20.63
N VAL A 534 13.53 45.64 21.82
CA VAL A 534 14.26 46.62 22.65
C VAL A 534 15.37 45.88 23.43
N SER A 535 16.58 46.47 23.42
CA SER A 535 17.78 46.16 24.25
C SER A 535 18.06 44.68 24.53
#